data_AF-A0A1I3P1S2-F1
#
_entry.id   AF-A0A1I3P1S2-F1
#
_cell.length_a   1.000
_cell.length_b   1.000
_cell.length_c   1.000
_cell.angle_alpha   90.00
_cell.angle_beta   90.00
_cell.angle_gamma   90.00
#
_symmetry.space_group_name_H-M   'P 1'
#
loop_
_entity.id
_entity.type
_entity.pdbx_description
1 polymer ?
#
loop_
_entity_poly.entity_id
_entity_poly.type
_entity_poly.pdbx_seq_one_letter_code
_entity_poly.pdbx_strand_id
1 'polypeptide(L)'
;MKSIRIGTLVGGGNADKIIPQLIPHGFESFALTFWQSTRGADLYELAKRVREAVEGRDIVISAIGVFGNPLTGAGDNADTLASWERLIDAAEAFGTNLVNGFTGRMPGSIDQSLPRFAEVFGELAKRAEARGVRLAFENCDMGGTWGSGEWNIAHNPTAWELMFNAVPSDSIGLQWEPCHQMVSLIDPIPQLRKWVSTGKIFNVHGKDATIAWDVIREHGIHGPREFVWHRTPGFGDSDWTDIISILRQGGYAGSIDIEGWHDPVYKGELEMTGQVHALNYLKRCRGGDFVPNPAE
;
A
#
# COMPACT_ATOMS: atom_id res chain seq x y z
N MET A 1 7.32 -22.61 -5.31
CA MET A 1 6.27 -21.60 -5.04
C MET A 1 6.97 -20.25 -4.91
N LYS A 2 6.62 -19.22 -5.70
CA LYS A 2 7.20 -17.88 -5.47
C LYS A 2 6.66 -17.38 -4.13
N SER A 3 7.53 -17.08 -3.17
CA SER A 3 7.13 -16.64 -1.83
C SER A 3 6.57 -15.20 -1.90
N ILE A 4 5.50 -14.93 -1.16
CA ILE A 4 5.02 -13.56 -0.92
C ILE A 4 6.07 -12.87 -0.04
N ARG A 5 6.87 -11.95 -0.57
CA ARG A 5 7.98 -11.31 0.15
C ARG A 5 7.47 -10.45 1.31
N ILE A 6 8.22 -10.38 2.41
CA ILE A 6 7.90 -9.51 3.54
C ILE A 6 8.90 -8.36 3.58
N GLY A 7 8.40 -7.15 3.38
CA GLY A 7 9.19 -5.93 3.29
C GLY A 7 8.72 -4.84 4.24
N THR A 8 9.24 -3.64 4.04
CA THR A 8 8.81 -2.43 4.75
C THR A 8 8.87 -1.20 3.84
N LEU A 9 8.10 -0.19 4.18
CA LEU A 9 8.14 1.11 3.53
C LEU A 9 9.35 1.91 3.98
N VAL A 10 9.97 2.61 3.03
CA VAL A 10 11.06 3.55 3.27
C VAL A 10 10.78 4.88 2.57
N GLY A 11 11.19 5.99 3.19
CA GLY A 11 11.06 7.30 2.58
C GLY A 11 11.95 7.42 1.34
N GLY A 12 11.38 7.82 0.20
CA GLY A 12 12.11 7.96 -1.05
C GLY A 12 13.24 8.99 -0.98
N GLY A 13 13.11 10.03 -0.14
CA GLY A 13 14.14 11.06 0.02
C GLY A 13 15.42 10.61 0.76
N ASN A 14 15.41 9.45 1.40
CA ASN A 14 16.55 8.91 2.14
C ASN A 14 16.71 7.38 2.01
N ALA A 15 16.04 6.76 1.03
CA ALA A 15 16.00 5.31 0.88
C ALA A 15 17.40 4.69 0.71
N ASP A 16 18.28 5.34 -0.05
CA ASP A 16 19.68 4.92 -0.26
C ASP A 16 20.48 4.81 1.04
N LYS A 17 20.14 5.63 2.05
CA LYS A 17 20.80 5.63 3.36
C LYS A 17 20.13 4.69 4.35
N ILE A 18 18.81 4.54 4.27
CA ILE A 18 18.02 3.75 5.22
C ILE A 18 18.07 2.26 4.89
N ILE A 19 17.93 1.87 3.61
CA ILE A 19 17.90 0.47 3.20
C ILE A 19 19.11 -0.33 3.73
N PRO A 20 20.37 0.14 3.59
CA PRO A 20 21.53 -0.59 4.13
C PRO A 20 21.45 -0.89 5.63
N GLN A 21 20.81 -0.02 6.41
CA GLN A 21 20.63 -0.20 7.86
C GLN A 21 19.54 -1.22 8.19
N LEU A 22 18.56 -1.39 7.29
CA LEU A 22 17.45 -2.33 7.48
C LEU A 22 17.77 -3.74 6.99
N ILE A 23 18.69 -3.89 6.03
CA ILE A 23 19.10 -5.19 5.49
C ILE A 23 19.45 -6.22 6.58
N PRO A 24 20.23 -5.89 7.63
CA PRO A 24 20.57 -6.85 8.69
C PRO A 24 19.37 -7.44 9.45
N HIS A 25 18.20 -6.78 9.41
CA HIS A 25 16.99 -7.29 10.05
C HIS A 25 16.27 -8.36 9.24
N GLY A 26 16.60 -8.52 7.95
CA GLY A 26 16.09 -9.59 7.10
C GLY A 26 14.81 -9.27 6.32
N PHE A 27 14.53 -7.99 6.05
CA PHE A 27 13.49 -7.61 5.08
C PHE A 27 13.83 -8.13 3.67
N GLU A 28 12.82 -8.60 2.95
CA GLU A 28 12.96 -9.25 1.63
C GLU A 28 12.52 -8.34 0.48
N SER A 29 11.86 -7.23 0.80
CA SER A 29 11.49 -6.17 -0.13
C SER A 29 11.50 -4.79 0.53
N PHE A 30 11.61 -3.74 -0.28
CA PHE A 30 11.42 -2.36 0.13
C PHE A 30 10.49 -1.63 -0.83
N ALA A 31 9.51 -0.90 -0.29
CA ALA A 31 8.64 0.00 -1.04
C ALA A 31 9.02 1.45 -0.74
N LEU A 32 9.33 2.25 -1.76
CA LEU A 32 9.73 3.65 -1.57
C LEU A 32 8.52 4.58 -1.66
N THR A 33 8.31 5.43 -0.67
CA THR A 33 7.23 6.43 -0.68
C THR A 33 7.77 7.86 -0.71
N PHE A 34 7.24 8.68 -1.63
CA PHE A 34 7.58 10.10 -1.77
C PHE A 34 6.51 11.02 -1.14
N TRP A 35 5.61 10.46 -0.32
CA TRP A 35 4.45 11.19 0.20
C TRP A 35 3.73 11.92 -0.95
N GLN A 36 3.50 13.23 -0.87
CA GLN A 36 2.75 13.97 -1.89
C GLN A 36 3.55 14.36 -3.15
N SER A 37 4.89 14.29 -3.13
CA SER A 37 5.73 14.83 -4.21
C SER A 37 7.13 14.23 -4.23
N THR A 38 7.66 13.95 -5.42
CA THR A 38 9.08 13.57 -5.59
C THR A 38 10.04 14.75 -5.37
N ARG A 39 9.54 15.98 -5.17
CA ARG A 39 10.29 17.20 -4.82
C ARG A 39 11.52 17.49 -5.68
N GLY A 40 11.45 17.15 -6.97
CA GLY A 40 12.57 17.31 -7.91
C GLY A 40 13.77 16.39 -7.64
N ALA A 41 13.59 15.31 -6.87
CA ALA A 41 14.62 14.29 -6.68
C ALA A 41 15.10 13.73 -8.03
N ASP A 42 16.41 13.51 -8.15
CA ASP A 42 16.98 12.74 -9.25
C ASP A 42 16.66 11.26 -9.03
N LEU A 43 15.51 10.83 -9.57
CA LEU A 43 15.01 9.48 -9.40
C LEU A 43 15.95 8.43 -9.99
N TYR A 44 16.70 8.76 -11.06
CA TYR A 44 17.59 7.81 -11.71
C TYR A 44 18.87 7.61 -10.90
N GLU A 45 19.44 8.68 -10.36
CA GLU A 45 20.59 8.58 -9.46
C GLU A 45 20.21 7.91 -8.13
N LEU A 46 19.02 8.21 -7.60
CA LEU A 46 18.50 7.51 -6.42
C LEU A 46 18.30 6.02 -6.71
N ALA A 47 17.69 5.67 -7.85
CA ALA A 47 17.48 4.29 -8.26
C ALA A 47 18.81 3.53 -8.34
N LYS A 48 19.84 4.13 -8.95
CA LYS A 48 21.18 3.55 -9.01
C LYS A 48 21.72 3.21 -7.61
N ARG A 49 21.68 4.16 -6.67
CA ARG A 49 22.18 3.93 -5.30
C ARG A 49 21.38 2.88 -4.54
N VAL A 50 20.06 2.89 -4.70
CA VAL A 50 19.17 1.89 -4.08
C VAL A 50 19.43 0.50 -4.65
N ARG A 51 19.62 0.40 -5.98
CA ARG A 51 20.00 -0.84 -6.68
C ARG A 51 21.35 -1.37 -6.21
N GLU A 52 22.35 -0.50 -6.08
CA GLU A 52 23.68 -0.82 -5.54
C GLU A 52 23.58 -1.33 -4.09
N ALA A 53 22.73 -0.73 -3.25
CA ALA A 53 22.55 -1.14 -1.86
C ALA A 53 22.02 -2.57 -1.68
N VAL A 54 21.22 -3.07 -2.65
CA VAL A 54 20.63 -4.41 -2.63
C VAL A 54 21.30 -5.40 -3.59
N GLU A 55 22.34 -4.98 -4.30
CA GLU A 55 23.03 -5.81 -5.29
C GLU A 55 23.60 -7.09 -4.66
N GLY A 56 23.46 -8.22 -5.38
CA GLY A 56 23.93 -9.53 -4.91
C GLY A 56 23.11 -10.14 -3.77
N ARG A 57 21.99 -9.53 -3.38
CA ARG A 57 21.08 -10.02 -2.32
C ARG A 57 19.75 -10.46 -2.91
N ASP A 58 19.08 -11.39 -2.26
CA ASP A 58 17.70 -11.77 -2.59
C ASP A 58 16.68 -10.77 -2.02
N ILE A 59 16.83 -9.50 -2.39
CA ILE A 59 16.00 -8.37 -1.97
C ILE A 59 15.50 -7.64 -3.22
N VAL A 60 14.24 -7.23 -3.22
CA VAL A 60 13.65 -6.50 -4.35
C VAL A 60 13.14 -5.13 -3.92
N ILE A 61 13.12 -4.19 -4.85
CA ILE A 61 12.29 -2.99 -4.71
C ILE A 61 10.89 -3.38 -5.17
N SER A 62 9.95 -3.48 -4.25
CA SER A 62 8.60 -3.99 -4.54
C SER A 62 7.77 -2.95 -5.29
N ALA A 63 7.85 -1.69 -4.88
CA ALA A 63 7.14 -0.57 -5.49
C ALA A 63 7.84 0.76 -5.21
N ILE A 64 7.46 1.78 -5.96
CA ILE A 64 7.71 3.19 -5.67
C ILE A 64 6.37 3.93 -5.67
N GLY A 65 6.18 4.99 -4.88
CA GLY A 65 4.83 5.55 -4.77
C GLY A 65 4.71 6.99 -4.30
N VAL A 66 3.53 7.57 -4.56
CA VAL A 66 3.15 8.93 -4.21
C VAL A 66 1.69 8.96 -3.70
N PHE A 67 1.51 9.46 -2.48
CA PHE A 67 0.27 9.42 -1.70
C PHE A 67 -0.32 10.83 -1.49
N GLY A 68 -0.26 11.66 -2.53
CA GLY A 68 -0.99 12.93 -2.59
C GLY A 68 -2.29 12.82 -3.39
N ASN A 69 -3.01 13.92 -3.53
CA ASN A 69 -4.20 14.00 -4.37
C ASN A 69 -3.87 14.52 -5.79
N PRO A 70 -3.79 13.66 -6.82
CA PRO A 70 -3.47 14.09 -8.19
C PRO A 70 -4.60 14.83 -8.92
N LEU A 71 -5.82 14.90 -8.37
CA LEU A 71 -6.98 15.41 -9.10
C LEU A 71 -7.14 16.94 -9.01
N THR A 72 -6.62 17.56 -7.94
CA THR A 72 -6.85 18.98 -7.63
C THR A 72 -5.73 19.91 -8.11
N GLY A 73 -4.47 19.45 -8.08
CA GLY A 73 -3.31 20.26 -8.47
C GLY A 73 -3.09 21.51 -7.59
N ALA A 74 -3.58 21.50 -6.35
CA ALA A 74 -3.55 22.65 -5.45
C ALA A 74 -2.79 22.37 -4.15
N GLY A 75 -2.22 23.43 -3.57
CA GLY A 75 -1.48 23.37 -2.31
C GLY A 75 -0.33 22.36 -2.35
N ASP A 76 -0.20 21.56 -1.31
CA ASP A 76 0.83 20.52 -1.20
C ASP A 76 0.69 19.39 -2.24
N ASN A 77 -0.46 19.31 -2.94
CA ASN A 77 -0.71 18.32 -3.99
C ASN A 77 -0.40 18.83 -5.41
N ALA A 78 0.11 20.06 -5.56
CA ALA A 78 0.35 20.69 -6.86
C ALA A 78 1.28 19.86 -7.78
N ASP A 79 2.21 19.11 -7.19
CA ASP A 79 3.18 18.29 -7.90
C ASP A 79 2.84 16.78 -7.88
N THR A 80 1.70 16.38 -7.30
CA THR A 80 1.36 14.95 -7.18
C THR A 80 1.13 14.29 -8.53
N LEU A 81 0.42 14.94 -9.45
CA LEU A 81 0.19 14.38 -10.80
C LEU A 81 1.51 14.22 -11.57
N ALA A 82 2.34 15.27 -11.57
CA ALA A 82 3.66 15.19 -12.20
C ALA A 82 4.57 14.16 -11.52
N SER A 83 4.42 13.93 -10.21
CA SER A 83 5.10 12.88 -9.47
C SER A 83 4.67 11.48 -9.90
N TRP A 84 3.38 11.24 -10.11
CA TRP A 84 2.89 9.98 -10.70
C TRP A 84 3.55 9.72 -12.05
N GLU A 85 3.57 10.71 -12.95
CA GLU A 85 4.21 10.57 -14.26
C GLU A 85 5.71 10.25 -14.17
N ARG A 86 6.44 10.96 -13.30
CA ARG A 86 7.88 10.74 -13.11
C ARG A 86 8.18 9.36 -12.51
N LEU A 87 7.36 8.89 -11.57
CA LEU A 87 7.51 7.56 -10.99
C LEU A 87 7.19 6.46 -12.00
N ILE A 88 6.14 6.61 -12.81
CA ILE A 88 5.83 5.69 -13.91
C ILE A 88 7.01 5.59 -14.88
N ASP A 89 7.61 6.74 -15.24
CA ASP A 89 8.75 6.78 -16.14
C ASP A 89 10.02 6.16 -15.54
N ALA A 90 10.22 6.30 -14.23
CA ALA A 90 11.42 5.84 -13.54
C ALA A 90 11.33 4.42 -12.96
N ALA A 91 10.15 3.77 -12.98
CA ALA A 91 9.92 2.48 -12.33
C ALA A 91 10.96 1.40 -12.71
N GLU A 92 11.25 1.28 -14.00
CA GLU A 92 12.25 0.32 -14.51
C GLU A 92 13.65 0.56 -13.92
N ALA A 93 14.05 1.83 -13.70
CA ALA A 93 15.36 2.15 -13.13
C ALA A 93 15.50 1.60 -11.70
N PHE A 94 14.41 1.57 -10.93
CA PHE A 94 14.36 0.93 -9.60
C PHE A 94 14.28 -0.60 -9.67
N GLY A 95 14.06 -1.18 -10.86
CA GLY A 95 13.84 -2.60 -11.05
C GLY A 95 12.46 -3.08 -10.61
N THR A 96 11.48 -2.17 -10.55
CA THR A 96 10.06 -2.51 -10.30
C THR A 96 9.21 -2.14 -11.51
N ASN A 97 8.01 -2.73 -11.57
CA ASN A 97 6.98 -2.37 -12.54
C ASN A 97 5.70 -1.89 -11.85
N LEU A 98 5.81 -1.43 -10.61
CA LEU A 98 4.65 -1.12 -9.78
C LEU A 98 4.81 0.27 -9.15
N VAL A 99 3.81 1.12 -9.38
CA VAL A 99 3.69 2.44 -8.77
C VAL A 99 2.45 2.51 -7.89
N ASN A 100 2.64 2.89 -6.62
CA ASN A 100 1.57 2.93 -5.63
C ASN A 100 1.14 4.38 -5.33
N GLY A 101 -0.09 4.56 -4.86
CA GLY A 101 -0.52 5.86 -4.36
C GLY A 101 -2.00 6.02 -4.11
N PHE A 102 -2.42 7.26 -3.87
CA PHE A 102 -3.84 7.62 -3.78
C PHE A 102 -4.40 8.01 -5.13
N THR A 103 -5.69 7.74 -5.32
CA THR A 103 -6.43 8.15 -6.52
C THR A 103 -6.78 9.63 -6.50
N GLY A 104 -6.61 10.30 -5.37
CA GLY A 104 -7.19 11.61 -5.18
C GLY A 104 -8.71 11.57 -5.08
N ARG A 105 -9.32 12.73 -4.80
CA ARG A 105 -10.75 13.01 -5.00
C ARG A 105 -10.97 14.51 -5.17
N MET A 106 -12.03 14.92 -5.85
CA MET A 106 -12.47 16.31 -5.80
C MET A 106 -13.15 16.58 -4.45
N PRO A 107 -13.08 17.80 -3.89
CA PRO A 107 -13.85 18.15 -2.70
C PRO A 107 -15.35 17.86 -2.93
N GLY A 108 -15.95 17.10 -2.04
CA GLY A 108 -17.34 16.64 -2.17
C GLY A 108 -17.43 15.12 -2.15
N SER A 109 -18.39 14.56 -2.89
CA SER A 109 -18.65 13.11 -2.90
C SER A 109 -17.69 12.31 -3.79
N ILE A 110 -17.65 10.99 -3.57
CA ILE A 110 -16.93 10.06 -4.44
C ILE A 110 -17.47 10.14 -5.89
N ASP A 111 -18.79 10.14 -6.07
CA ASP A 111 -19.42 10.18 -7.39
C ASP A 111 -19.00 11.39 -8.22
N GLN A 112 -18.95 12.57 -7.60
CA GLN A 112 -18.53 13.82 -8.24
C GLN A 112 -17.06 13.81 -8.66
N SER A 113 -16.25 12.95 -8.05
CA SER A 113 -14.82 12.84 -8.35
C SER A 113 -14.53 11.94 -9.55
N LEU A 114 -15.44 11.02 -9.90
CA LEU A 114 -15.22 10.01 -10.93
C LEU A 114 -14.90 10.57 -12.33
N PRO A 115 -15.54 11.64 -12.83
CA PRO A 115 -15.18 12.20 -14.13
C PRO A 115 -13.73 12.70 -14.17
N ARG A 116 -13.28 13.40 -13.12
CA ARG A 116 -11.90 13.89 -13.02
C ARG A 116 -10.91 12.76 -12.80
N PHE A 117 -11.28 11.74 -12.02
CA PHE A 117 -10.50 10.52 -11.87
C PHE A 117 -10.29 9.83 -13.23
N ALA A 118 -11.35 9.67 -14.02
CA ALA A 118 -11.28 9.03 -15.33
C ALA A 118 -10.37 9.80 -16.31
N GLU A 119 -10.43 11.13 -16.29
CA GLU A 119 -9.53 11.97 -17.08
C GLU A 119 -8.06 11.77 -16.68
N VAL A 120 -7.75 11.88 -15.39
CA VAL A 120 -6.38 11.82 -14.89
C VAL A 120 -5.81 10.40 -14.98
N PHE A 121 -6.49 9.41 -14.41
CA PHE A 121 -6.01 8.04 -14.39
C PHE A 121 -6.19 7.31 -15.71
N GLY A 122 -7.07 7.78 -16.60
CA GLY A 122 -7.12 7.31 -17.98
C GLY A 122 -5.81 7.58 -18.73
N GLU A 123 -5.23 8.77 -18.58
CA GLU A 123 -3.93 9.11 -19.17
C GLU A 123 -2.75 8.45 -18.43
N LEU A 124 -2.78 8.40 -17.10
CA LEU A 124 -1.74 7.70 -16.32
C LEU A 124 -1.72 6.19 -16.62
N ALA A 125 -2.89 5.55 -16.77
CA ALA A 125 -2.97 4.13 -17.12
C ALA A 125 -2.38 3.85 -18.50
N LYS A 126 -2.69 4.67 -19.52
CA LYS A 126 -2.06 4.55 -20.86
C LYS A 126 -0.54 4.69 -20.79
N ARG A 127 -0.04 5.65 -19.99
CA ARG A 127 1.40 5.84 -19.78
C ARG A 127 2.04 4.64 -19.10
N ALA A 128 1.37 4.09 -18.10
CA ALA A 128 1.81 2.91 -17.37
C ALA A 128 1.88 1.67 -18.29
N GLU A 129 0.81 1.42 -19.06
CA GLU A 129 0.74 0.34 -20.06
C GLU A 129 1.88 0.41 -21.08
N ALA A 130 2.16 1.60 -21.62
CA ALA A 130 3.24 1.83 -22.58
C ALA A 130 4.64 1.50 -22.02
N ARG A 131 4.78 1.43 -20.69
CA ARG A 131 6.03 1.09 -19.99
C ARG A 131 5.98 -0.26 -19.27
N GLY A 132 4.90 -1.04 -19.42
CA GLY A 132 4.72 -2.29 -18.68
C GLY A 132 4.60 -2.10 -17.16
N VAL A 133 4.20 -0.91 -16.71
CA VAL A 133 4.01 -0.52 -15.31
C VAL A 133 2.54 -0.71 -14.92
N ARG A 134 2.33 -1.07 -13.66
CA ARG A 134 1.01 -1.17 -13.01
C ARG A 134 0.86 -0.09 -11.95
N LEU A 135 -0.35 0.40 -11.76
CA LEU A 135 -0.74 1.39 -10.76
C LEU A 135 -1.59 0.72 -9.69
N ALA A 136 -1.19 0.85 -8.43
CA ALA A 136 -1.90 0.28 -7.30
C ALA A 136 -2.41 1.36 -6.36
N PHE A 137 -3.71 1.35 -6.10
CA PHE A 137 -4.37 2.36 -5.27
C PHE A 137 -4.56 1.85 -3.85
N GLU A 138 -4.05 2.61 -2.87
CA GLU A 138 -4.23 2.29 -1.46
C GLU A 138 -5.69 2.46 -1.04
N ASN A 139 -6.25 1.49 -0.33
CA ASN A 139 -7.63 1.55 0.14
C ASN A 139 -7.86 2.39 1.41
N CYS A 140 -7.32 3.60 1.46
CA CYS A 140 -7.43 4.50 2.61
C CYS A 140 -8.54 5.55 2.38
N ASP A 141 -9.41 5.80 3.35
CA ASP A 141 -10.40 6.88 3.27
C ASP A 141 -9.82 8.26 3.61
N MET A 142 -8.65 8.30 4.27
CA MET A 142 -8.00 9.50 4.80
C MET A 142 -8.98 10.41 5.57
N GLY A 143 -9.88 9.79 6.35
CA GLY A 143 -10.92 10.48 7.13
C GLY A 143 -12.09 11.02 6.30
N GLY A 144 -12.16 10.67 5.02
CA GLY A 144 -13.29 10.99 4.14
C GLY A 144 -14.48 10.05 4.34
N THR A 145 -15.66 10.52 3.96
CA THR A 145 -16.88 9.72 3.80
C THR A 145 -17.24 9.59 2.32
N TRP A 146 -18.34 8.88 2.02
CA TRP A 146 -18.90 8.84 0.68
C TRP A 146 -19.28 10.24 0.17
N GLY A 147 -19.89 11.06 1.04
CA GLY A 147 -20.42 12.38 0.68
C GLY A 147 -19.43 13.54 0.81
N SER A 148 -18.31 13.35 1.52
CA SER A 148 -17.36 14.43 1.83
C SER A 148 -15.93 13.94 1.96
N GLY A 149 -14.95 14.71 1.50
CA GLY A 149 -13.53 14.42 1.67
C GLY A 149 -12.68 15.05 0.56
N GLU A 150 -11.36 14.97 0.72
CA GLU A 150 -10.41 15.69 -0.16
C GLU A 150 -9.17 14.88 -0.56
N TRP A 151 -9.07 13.60 -0.19
CA TRP A 151 -7.82 12.82 -0.36
C TRP A 151 -7.88 11.63 -1.31
N ASN A 152 -8.89 10.75 -1.23
CA ASN A 152 -8.85 9.48 -1.95
C ASN A 152 -10.26 8.98 -2.32
N ILE A 153 -10.41 8.27 -3.43
CA ILE A 153 -11.68 7.61 -3.82
C ILE A 153 -11.72 6.17 -3.33
N ALA A 154 -10.57 5.50 -3.21
CA ALA A 154 -10.44 4.05 -3.01
C ALA A 154 -10.88 3.52 -1.62
N HIS A 155 -12.01 3.98 -1.08
CA HIS A 155 -12.43 3.67 0.28
C HIS A 155 -12.78 2.19 0.50
N ASN A 156 -13.57 1.59 -0.39
CA ASN A 156 -14.19 0.27 -0.18
C ASN A 156 -14.59 -0.38 -1.51
N PRO A 157 -15.06 -1.64 -1.53
CA PRO A 157 -15.41 -2.36 -2.75
C PRO A 157 -16.37 -1.62 -3.69
N THR A 158 -17.34 -0.85 -3.16
CA THR A 158 -18.25 -0.06 -4.00
C THR A 158 -17.51 1.04 -4.76
N ALA A 159 -16.61 1.77 -4.09
CA ALA A 159 -15.79 2.78 -4.74
C ALA A 159 -14.77 2.14 -5.72
N TRP A 160 -14.23 0.97 -5.39
CA TRP A 160 -13.31 0.24 -6.28
C TRP A 160 -13.98 -0.18 -7.59
N GLU A 161 -15.21 -0.69 -7.52
CA GLU A 161 -16.01 -0.99 -8.73
C GLU A 161 -16.25 0.25 -9.58
N LEU A 162 -16.59 1.39 -8.97
CA LEU A 162 -16.77 2.64 -9.69
C LEU A 162 -15.48 3.11 -10.39
N MET A 163 -14.33 3.03 -9.71
CA MET A 163 -13.04 3.38 -10.29
C MET A 163 -12.67 2.47 -11.47
N PHE A 164 -12.77 1.15 -11.30
CA PHE A 164 -12.40 0.20 -12.36
C PHE A 164 -13.36 0.25 -13.56
N ASN A 165 -14.62 0.61 -13.35
CA ASN A 165 -15.55 0.86 -14.45
C ASN A 165 -15.25 2.18 -15.17
N ALA A 166 -14.85 3.22 -14.43
CA ALA A 166 -14.51 4.53 -15.00
C ALA A 166 -13.21 4.48 -15.83
N VAL A 167 -12.25 3.66 -15.43
CA VAL A 167 -10.98 3.43 -16.15
C VAL A 167 -10.75 1.92 -16.32
N PRO A 168 -11.29 1.30 -17.39
CA PRO A 168 -11.14 -0.14 -17.62
C PRO A 168 -9.75 -0.45 -18.18
N SER A 169 -8.73 -0.52 -17.30
CA SER A 169 -7.35 -0.88 -17.63
C SER A 169 -6.89 -2.08 -16.80
N ASP A 170 -6.14 -2.99 -17.44
CA ASP A 170 -5.48 -4.10 -16.76
C ASP A 170 -4.25 -3.65 -15.96
N SER A 171 -3.76 -2.43 -16.21
CA SER A 171 -2.64 -1.85 -15.48
C SER A 171 -3.05 -1.13 -14.20
N ILE A 172 -4.35 -1.04 -13.87
CA ILE A 172 -4.79 -0.48 -12.59
C ILE A 172 -5.35 -1.56 -11.65
N GLY A 173 -5.04 -1.42 -10.36
CA GLY A 173 -5.42 -2.33 -9.30
C GLY A 173 -5.32 -1.68 -7.91
N LEU A 174 -5.31 -2.50 -6.88
CA LEU A 174 -5.28 -2.10 -5.48
C LEU A 174 -3.92 -2.40 -4.86
N GLN A 175 -3.49 -1.46 -4.01
CA GLN A 175 -2.64 -1.74 -2.88
C GLN A 175 -3.58 -2.00 -1.70
N TRP A 176 -3.73 -3.27 -1.35
CA TRP A 176 -4.74 -3.69 -0.39
C TRP A 176 -4.18 -3.82 1.01
N GLU A 177 -4.95 -3.43 2.02
CA GLU A 177 -4.63 -3.69 3.43
C GLU A 177 -5.89 -3.73 4.31
N PRO A 178 -5.86 -4.43 5.46
CA PRO A 178 -7.04 -4.60 6.30
C PRO A 178 -7.34 -3.42 7.23
N CYS A 179 -6.35 -2.61 7.64
CA CYS A 179 -6.52 -1.59 8.67
C CYS A 179 -7.57 -0.54 8.30
N HIS A 180 -7.49 0.13 7.14
CA HIS A 180 -8.48 1.19 6.84
C HIS A 180 -9.89 0.66 6.61
N GLN A 181 -10.01 -0.63 6.28
CA GLN A 181 -11.29 -1.32 6.14
C GLN A 181 -11.90 -1.51 7.53
N MET A 182 -11.08 -1.95 8.49
CA MET A 182 -11.46 -2.05 9.90
C MET A 182 -11.75 -0.69 10.54
N VAL A 183 -11.08 0.39 10.15
CA VAL A 183 -11.42 1.77 10.56
C VAL A 183 -12.86 2.12 10.19
N SER A 184 -13.31 1.67 9.02
CA SER A 184 -14.70 1.79 8.57
C SER A 184 -15.64 0.69 9.11
N LEU A 185 -15.19 -0.14 10.05
CA LEU A 185 -15.89 -1.31 10.59
C LEU A 185 -16.31 -2.33 9.50
N ILE A 186 -15.58 -2.36 8.39
CA ILE A 186 -15.74 -3.33 7.31
C ILE A 186 -14.88 -4.55 7.64
N ASP A 187 -15.47 -5.76 7.53
CA ASP A 187 -14.70 -6.99 7.58
C ASP A 187 -13.81 -7.09 6.32
N PRO A 188 -12.47 -7.13 6.47
CA PRO A 188 -11.56 -7.17 5.34
C PRO A 188 -11.56 -8.52 4.59
N ILE A 189 -12.02 -9.62 5.21
CA ILE A 189 -11.86 -10.96 4.64
C ILE A 189 -12.78 -11.23 3.43
N PRO A 190 -14.10 -10.93 3.46
CA PRO A 190 -14.98 -11.14 2.32
C PRO A 190 -14.51 -10.41 1.05
N GLN A 191 -14.05 -9.18 1.20
CA GLN A 191 -13.53 -8.41 0.08
C GLN A 191 -12.19 -8.94 -0.43
N LEU A 192 -11.27 -9.38 0.44
CA LEU A 192 -10.01 -9.97 0.01
C LEU A 192 -10.26 -11.22 -0.85
N ARG A 193 -11.15 -12.11 -0.40
CA ARG A 193 -11.55 -13.32 -1.15
C ARG A 193 -12.11 -12.99 -2.54
N LYS A 194 -12.96 -11.96 -2.63
CA LYS A 194 -13.50 -11.49 -3.91
C LYS A 194 -12.40 -10.93 -4.81
N TRP A 195 -11.66 -9.93 -4.33
CA TRP A 195 -10.79 -9.12 -5.17
C TRP A 195 -9.45 -9.77 -5.51
N VAL A 196 -8.93 -10.69 -4.70
CA VAL A 196 -7.74 -11.46 -5.10
C VAL A 196 -8.03 -12.30 -6.35
N SER A 197 -9.24 -12.85 -6.46
CA SER A 197 -9.64 -13.70 -7.59
C SER A 197 -9.79 -12.95 -8.91
N THR A 198 -9.95 -11.63 -8.87
CA THR A 198 -10.03 -10.79 -10.07
C THR A 198 -8.66 -10.38 -10.61
N GLY A 199 -7.58 -10.72 -9.88
CA GLY A 199 -6.22 -10.28 -10.21
C GLY A 199 -5.97 -8.80 -9.92
N LYS A 200 -6.91 -8.06 -9.31
CA LYS A 200 -6.77 -6.62 -9.04
C LYS A 200 -5.97 -6.28 -7.79
N ILE A 201 -5.54 -7.26 -6.98
CA ILE A 201 -4.64 -7.03 -5.85
C ILE A 201 -3.19 -7.05 -6.36
N PHE A 202 -2.56 -5.89 -6.52
CA PHE A 202 -1.20 -5.78 -7.05
C PHE A 202 -0.14 -5.72 -5.96
N ASN A 203 -0.47 -5.11 -4.83
CA ASN A 203 0.39 -5.00 -3.65
C ASN A 203 -0.42 -5.13 -2.38
N VAL A 204 0.25 -5.49 -1.28
CA VAL A 204 -0.35 -5.55 0.04
C VAL A 204 0.48 -4.73 1.01
N HIS A 205 -0.15 -3.84 1.75
CA HIS A 205 0.49 -3.19 2.89
C HIS A 205 0.31 -4.05 4.14
N GLY A 206 1.40 -4.26 4.87
CA GLY A 206 1.40 -4.86 6.19
C GLY A 206 0.97 -3.84 7.23
N LYS A 207 -0.32 -3.53 7.29
CA LYS A 207 -0.94 -2.59 8.23
C LYS A 207 -2.14 -3.26 8.91
N ASP A 208 -2.26 -3.12 10.22
CA ASP A 208 -3.27 -3.79 11.02
C ASP A 208 -4.06 -2.79 11.88
N ALA A 209 -5.11 -3.22 12.55
CA ALA A 209 -5.89 -2.38 13.44
C ALA A 209 -6.44 -3.17 14.63
N THR A 210 -6.74 -2.48 15.73
CA THR A 210 -7.56 -3.02 16.82
C THR A 210 -8.84 -2.20 16.97
N ILE A 211 -9.98 -2.90 17.03
CA ILE A 211 -11.29 -2.27 17.22
C ILE A 211 -11.70 -2.35 18.69
N ALA A 212 -11.87 -1.18 19.32
CA ALA A 212 -12.32 -1.02 20.68
C ALA A 212 -13.85 -1.19 20.78
N TRP A 213 -14.31 -2.44 20.75
CA TRP A 213 -15.75 -2.72 20.75
C TRP A 213 -16.47 -2.26 22.03
N ASP A 214 -15.77 -2.16 23.15
CA ASP A 214 -16.26 -1.55 24.38
C ASP A 214 -16.55 -0.05 24.18
N VAL A 215 -15.62 0.70 23.58
CA VAL A 215 -15.79 2.13 23.25
C VAL A 215 -16.97 2.34 22.30
N ILE A 216 -17.11 1.51 21.26
CA ILE A 216 -18.24 1.60 20.32
C ILE A 216 -19.57 1.36 21.04
N ARG A 217 -19.64 0.35 21.91
CA ARG A 217 -20.89 0.02 22.63
C ARG A 217 -21.28 1.08 23.65
N GLU A 218 -20.31 1.77 24.25
CA GLU A 218 -20.56 2.82 25.25
C GLU A 218 -20.80 4.21 24.63
N HIS A 219 -20.03 4.58 23.61
CA HIS A 219 -19.99 5.95 23.09
C HIS A 219 -20.49 6.10 21.64
N GLY A 220 -20.68 4.98 20.94
CA GLY A 220 -21.02 4.98 19.51
C GLY A 220 -19.87 5.47 18.61
N ILE A 221 -20.04 5.27 17.30
CA ILE A 221 -19.02 5.63 16.30
C ILE A 221 -18.92 7.14 16.01
N HIS A 222 -19.88 7.92 16.51
CA HIS A 222 -19.88 9.39 16.44
C HIS A 222 -19.59 10.03 17.82
N GLY A 223 -19.17 9.20 18.79
CA GLY A 223 -18.74 9.66 20.10
C GLY A 223 -17.38 10.36 20.05
N PRO A 224 -16.97 11.03 21.14
CA PRO A 224 -15.71 11.79 21.20
C PRO A 224 -14.47 10.91 21.42
N ARG A 225 -14.62 9.57 21.45
CA ARG A 225 -13.55 8.62 21.75
C ARG A 225 -13.12 7.91 20.49
N GLU A 226 -11.81 7.85 20.26
CA GLU A 226 -11.22 6.98 19.25
C GLU A 226 -11.55 5.52 19.57
N PHE A 227 -11.98 4.77 18.56
CA PHE A 227 -12.41 3.38 18.72
C PHE A 227 -11.70 2.40 17.79
N VAL A 228 -10.82 2.88 16.90
CA VAL A 228 -9.92 2.03 16.13
C VAL A 228 -8.51 2.59 16.27
N TRP A 229 -7.57 1.73 16.62
CA TRP A 229 -6.16 2.08 16.63
C TRP A 229 -5.46 1.37 15.48
N HIS A 230 -4.70 2.11 14.69
CA HIS A 230 -3.80 1.50 13.71
C HIS A 230 -2.72 0.73 14.48
N ARG A 231 -2.39 -0.47 14.01
CA ARG A 231 -1.43 -1.38 14.65
C ARG A 231 -0.44 -1.90 13.61
N THR A 232 0.76 -2.22 14.06
CA THR A 232 1.69 -3.00 13.25
C THR A 232 1.28 -4.49 13.27
N PRO A 233 1.37 -5.24 12.15
CA PRO A 233 0.96 -6.66 12.11
C PRO A 233 1.52 -7.49 13.27
N GLY A 234 0.64 -8.28 13.89
CA GLY A 234 0.94 -9.04 15.11
C GLY A 234 0.55 -8.35 16.40
N PHE A 235 0.19 -7.06 16.35
CA PHE A 235 -0.38 -6.31 17.47
C PHE A 235 -1.82 -5.83 17.24
N GLY A 236 -2.41 -6.13 16.08
CA GLY A 236 -3.81 -5.86 15.77
C GLY A 236 -4.69 -7.11 15.77
N ASP A 237 -5.91 -6.96 15.29
CA ASP A 237 -6.95 -7.99 15.36
C ASP A 237 -7.05 -8.82 14.05
N SER A 238 -6.27 -8.50 13.01
CA SER A 238 -6.31 -9.23 11.74
C SER A 238 -5.66 -10.62 11.83
N ASP A 239 -6.36 -11.63 11.30
CA ASP A 239 -5.77 -12.95 11.08
C ASP A 239 -4.89 -12.96 9.83
N TRP A 240 -3.62 -12.59 10.01
CA TRP A 240 -2.63 -12.60 8.92
C TRP A 240 -2.31 -13.98 8.36
N THR A 241 -2.55 -15.06 9.12
CA THR A 241 -2.41 -16.41 8.58
C THR A 241 -3.53 -16.70 7.57
N ASP A 242 -4.79 -16.31 7.87
CA ASP A 242 -5.90 -16.43 6.92
C ASP A 242 -5.72 -15.48 5.72
N ILE A 243 -5.33 -14.23 5.94
CA ILE A 243 -5.04 -13.27 4.86
C ILE A 243 -4.00 -13.84 3.88
N ILE A 244 -2.88 -14.36 4.38
CA ILE A 244 -1.84 -14.93 3.52
C ILE A 244 -2.34 -16.22 2.83
N SER A 245 -3.12 -17.04 3.52
CA SER A 245 -3.77 -18.22 2.93
C SER A 245 -4.64 -17.84 1.73
N ILE A 246 -5.51 -16.83 1.89
CA ILE A 246 -6.40 -16.33 0.84
C ILE A 246 -5.59 -15.74 -0.32
N LEU A 247 -4.55 -14.93 -0.04
CA LEU A 247 -3.65 -14.39 -1.05
C LEU A 247 -3.02 -15.51 -1.89
N ARG A 248 -2.49 -16.55 -1.24
CA ARG A 248 -1.91 -17.72 -1.91
C ARG A 248 -2.92 -18.48 -2.75
N GLN A 249 -4.13 -18.72 -2.22
CA GLN A 249 -5.21 -19.41 -2.95
C GLN A 249 -5.66 -18.62 -4.18
N GLY A 250 -5.65 -17.28 -4.09
CA GLY A 250 -5.91 -16.39 -5.21
C GLY A 250 -4.75 -16.22 -6.19
N GLY A 251 -3.63 -16.93 -6.00
CA GLY A 251 -2.46 -16.86 -6.88
C GLY A 251 -1.64 -15.58 -6.74
N TYR A 252 -1.86 -14.78 -5.68
CA TYR A 252 -1.09 -13.56 -5.44
C TYR A 252 0.40 -13.88 -5.28
N ALA A 253 1.22 -13.19 -6.07
CA ALA A 253 2.68 -13.27 -6.04
C ALA A 253 3.26 -11.86 -6.04
N GLY A 254 3.60 -11.36 -4.86
CA GLY A 254 4.13 -10.01 -4.67
C GLY A 254 4.75 -9.87 -3.28
N SER A 255 4.52 -8.74 -2.63
CA SER A 255 5.04 -8.40 -1.31
C SER A 255 3.93 -7.97 -0.35
N ILE A 256 4.18 -8.20 0.93
CA ILE A 256 3.52 -7.53 2.04
C ILE A 256 4.56 -6.55 2.60
N ASP A 257 4.41 -5.27 2.28
CA ASP A 257 5.34 -4.24 2.73
C ASP A 257 4.76 -3.52 3.95
N ILE A 258 5.43 -3.63 5.09
CA ILE A 258 4.96 -3.08 6.38
C ILE A 258 4.87 -1.56 6.31
N GLU A 259 3.69 -1.03 6.60
CA GLU A 259 3.46 0.41 6.71
C GLU A 259 3.57 0.83 8.18
N GLY A 260 4.76 1.32 8.54
CA GLY A 260 5.09 1.75 9.91
C GLY A 260 4.62 3.17 10.25
N TRP A 261 5.01 3.63 11.44
CA TRP A 261 4.86 5.01 11.96
C TRP A 261 3.45 5.41 12.40
N HIS A 262 2.51 4.47 12.44
CA HIS A 262 1.11 4.71 12.81
C HIS A 262 0.67 4.02 14.10
N ASP A 263 1.44 3.07 14.61
CA ASP A 263 1.09 2.33 15.83
C ASP A 263 1.15 3.27 17.06
N PRO A 264 0.10 3.39 17.89
CA PRO A 264 0.10 4.32 19.01
C PRO A 264 1.01 3.88 20.17
N VAL A 265 1.45 2.62 20.20
CA VAL A 265 2.27 1.99 21.25
C VAL A 265 3.72 1.80 20.78
N TYR A 266 3.92 1.16 19.63
CA TYR A 266 5.24 0.93 19.03
C TYR A 266 5.62 2.06 18.07
N LYS A 267 5.86 3.25 18.64
CA LYS A 267 6.24 4.48 17.92
C LYS A 267 7.51 5.11 18.48
N GLY A 268 8.08 6.06 17.73
CA GLY A 268 9.28 6.78 18.14
C GLY A 268 10.46 5.82 18.28
N GLU A 269 11.09 5.75 19.44
CA GLU A 269 12.21 4.83 19.70
C GLU A 269 11.82 3.35 19.53
N LEU A 270 10.53 3.01 19.67
CA LEU A 270 10.02 1.65 19.51
C LEU A 270 9.60 1.32 18.07
N GLU A 271 9.69 2.26 17.13
CA GLU A 271 9.20 2.06 15.77
C GLU A 271 9.79 0.80 15.11
N MET A 272 11.12 0.75 15.03
CA MET A 272 11.78 -0.39 14.39
C MET A 272 11.62 -1.69 15.20
N THR A 273 11.37 -1.59 16.50
CA THR A 273 10.99 -2.76 17.32
C THR A 273 9.66 -3.32 16.82
N GLY A 274 8.67 -2.46 16.58
CA GLY A 274 7.37 -2.85 16.01
C GLY A 274 7.50 -3.44 14.61
N GLN A 275 8.21 -2.76 13.70
CA GLN A 275 8.34 -3.24 12.32
C GLN A 275 9.12 -4.57 12.21
N VAL A 276 10.19 -4.75 13.00
CA VAL A 276 10.93 -6.03 13.04
C VAL A 276 10.09 -7.13 13.69
N HIS A 277 9.25 -6.80 14.68
CA HIS A 277 8.25 -7.74 15.18
C HIS A 277 7.29 -8.19 14.07
N ALA A 278 6.70 -7.25 13.31
CA ALA A 278 5.82 -7.57 12.19
C ALA A 278 6.51 -8.41 11.11
N LEU A 279 7.77 -8.10 10.77
CA LEU A 279 8.55 -8.89 9.82
C LEU A 279 8.58 -10.37 10.24
N ASN A 280 8.93 -10.63 11.50
CA ASN A 280 9.03 -11.99 12.03
C ASN A 280 7.66 -12.66 12.16
N TYR A 281 6.64 -11.91 12.59
CA TYR A 281 5.26 -12.36 12.70
C TYR A 281 4.71 -12.78 11.33
N LEU A 282 4.83 -11.93 10.31
CA LEU A 282 4.35 -12.19 8.96
C LEU A 282 5.11 -13.34 8.28
N LYS A 283 6.42 -13.45 8.48
CA LYS A 283 7.19 -14.62 8.01
C LYS A 283 6.66 -15.92 8.62
N ARG A 284 6.30 -15.91 9.90
CA ARG A 284 5.66 -17.06 10.56
C ARG A 284 4.28 -17.36 9.98
N CYS A 285 3.41 -16.35 9.82
CA CYS A 285 2.09 -16.50 9.20
C CYS A 285 2.17 -17.03 7.76
N ARG A 286 3.25 -16.70 7.02
CA ARG A 286 3.53 -17.19 5.68
C ARG A 286 3.93 -18.67 5.61
N GLY A 287 4.18 -19.30 6.75
CA GLY A 287 4.62 -20.70 6.88
C GLY A 287 6.12 -20.86 7.18
N GLY A 288 6.85 -19.78 7.43
CA GLY A 288 8.30 -19.82 7.73
C GLY A 288 9.16 -20.15 6.50
N ASP A 289 10.25 -20.86 6.74
CA ASP A 289 11.19 -21.30 5.71
C ASP A 289 10.59 -22.40 4.85
N PHE A 290 10.95 -22.42 3.56
CA PHE A 290 10.51 -23.46 2.65
C PHE A 290 11.14 -24.81 3.02
N VAL A 291 10.31 -25.82 3.23
CA VAL A 291 10.72 -27.21 3.41
C VAL A 291 10.25 -28.00 2.18
N PRO A 292 11.15 -28.62 1.41
CA PRO A 292 10.76 -29.41 0.25
C PRO A 292 9.93 -30.63 0.68
N ASN A 293 8.99 -31.03 -0.17
CA ASN A 293 8.30 -32.31 0.02
C ASN A 293 9.33 -33.45 0.01
N PRO A 294 9.05 -34.57 0.72
CA PRO A 294 9.84 -35.78 0.58
C PRO A 294 9.95 -36.19 -0.89
N ALA A 295 11.14 -36.60 -1.33
CA ALA A 295 11.31 -37.19 -2.64
C ALA A 295 10.60 -38.55 -2.69
N GLU A 296 9.87 -38.82 -3.76
CA GLU A 296 9.31 -40.15 -4.07
C GLU A 296 10.41 -41.15 -4.45
#